data_AF-A0A941RWG3-F1
#
_entry.id   AF-A0A941RWG3-F1
#
_cell.length_a   1.000
_cell.length_b   1.000
_cell.length_c   1.000
_cell.angle_alpha   90.00
_cell.angle_beta   90.00
_cell.angle_gamma   90.00
#
_symmetry.space_group_name_H-M   'P 1'
#
loop_
_entity.id
_entity.type
_entity.pdbx_description
1 polymer ?
#
loop_
_entity_poly.entity_id
_entity_poly.type
_entity_poly.pdbx_seq_one_letter_code
_entity_poly.pdbx_strand_id
1 'polypeptide(L)'
;MAKRPKYRAEDFPAVGSVILAPLADGRLCAGRVLRNQMEGGAQAVLVEVSRWIGTEPPALDLPELRETLSLTHHSHQGKPERFWTWDLVPPSFRVLGQIKLSAADRARKCSCFSGWQGMPLQVLMQWRWDHDREALERELAAAAEKEAEIRRQQAARRAEYMKSLTLETLAEREWFADWDSENRAVPVAECRQLFRTLVAELRAVPRLTSALVKKQVQQSVATLNSWQSPQSWIATIEREDLIEAYEQILCAAKYPLLIHQVERWREW
;
A
#
# COMPACT_ATOMS: atom_id res chain seq x y z
N MET A 1 -8.33 -7.81 6.21
CA MET A 1 -7.36 -8.43 5.27
C MET A 1 -8.11 -8.91 4.05
N ALA A 2 -7.72 -8.50 2.84
CA ALA A 2 -8.29 -9.06 1.62
C ALA A 2 -8.13 -10.59 1.63
N LYS A 3 -9.18 -11.34 1.23
CA LYS A 3 -9.09 -12.80 1.07
C LYS A 3 -7.97 -13.09 0.08
N ARG A 4 -6.94 -13.81 0.53
CA ARG A 4 -5.85 -14.21 -0.36
C ARG A 4 -6.42 -15.09 -1.47
N PRO A 5 -6.02 -14.89 -2.73
CA PRO A 5 -6.44 -15.75 -3.82
C PRO A 5 -6.05 -17.21 -3.50
N LYS A 6 -6.95 -18.15 -3.78
CA LYS A 6 -6.68 -19.58 -3.60
C LYS A 6 -6.01 -20.14 -4.85
N TYR A 7 -4.76 -19.76 -5.08
CA TYR A 7 -3.94 -20.38 -6.13
C TYR A 7 -3.44 -21.75 -5.67
N ARG A 8 -3.28 -22.65 -6.63
CA ARG A 8 -2.69 -23.98 -6.45
C ARG A 8 -1.22 -23.95 -6.81
N ALA A 9 -0.47 -24.97 -6.40
CA ALA A 9 0.95 -25.09 -6.73
C ALA A 9 1.20 -25.12 -8.24
N GLU A 10 0.28 -25.71 -9.03
CA GLU A 10 0.36 -25.77 -10.49
C GLU A 10 0.20 -24.42 -11.20
N ASP A 11 -0.38 -23.41 -10.54
CA ASP A 11 -0.56 -22.07 -11.13
C ASP A 11 0.77 -21.28 -11.15
N PHE A 12 1.77 -21.75 -10.40
CA PHE A 12 3.07 -21.11 -10.27
C PHE A 12 4.12 -21.75 -11.18
N PRO A 13 5.12 -20.98 -11.64
CA PRO A 13 6.22 -21.51 -12.43
C PRO A 13 7.00 -22.59 -11.66
N ALA A 14 7.43 -23.63 -12.38
CA ALA A 14 8.20 -24.73 -11.80
C ALA A 14 9.54 -24.24 -11.24
N VAL A 15 10.05 -24.94 -10.23
CA VAL A 15 11.39 -24.68 -9.67
C VAL A 15 12.46 -24.83 -10.75
N GLY A 16 13.35 -23.85 -10.85
CA GLY A 16 14.36 -23.74 -11.91
C GLY A 16 13.92 -22.93 -13.13
N SER A 17 12.63 -22.57 -13.24
CA SER A 17 12.15 -21.75 -14.36
C SER A 17 12.87 -20.40 -14.41
N VAL A 18 13.30 -20.01 -15.60
CA VAL A 18 13.82 -18.68 -15.93
C VAL A 18 12.68 -17.86 -16.52
N ILE A 19 12.35 -16.76 -15.85
CA ILE A 19 11.30 -15.83 -16.25
C ILE A 19 11.96 -14.59 -16.85
N LEU A 20 11.53 -14.21 -18.05
CA LEU A 20 11.91 -12.96 -18.69
C LEU A 20 10.82 -11.92 -18.48
N ALA A 21 11.23 -10.70 -18.14
CA ALA A 21 10.36 -9.55 -18.05
C ALA A 21 10.84 -8.41 -18.95
N PRO A 22 9.92 -7.68 -19.59
CA PRO A 22 10.27 -6.46 -20.30
C PRO A 22 10.62 -5.34 -19.31
N LEU A 23 11.62 -4.55 -19.69
CA LEU A 23 12.00 -3.30 -19.05
C LEU A 23 11.30 -2.13 -19.74
N ALA A 24 11.16 -1.01 -19.02
CA ALA A 24 10.47 0.18 -19.53
C ALA A 24 11.16 0.82 -20.77
N ASP A 25 12.43 0.51 -20.99
CA ASP A 25 13.23 1.01 -22.13
C ASP A 25 13.30 0.02 -23.30
N GLY A 26 12.47 -1.03 -23.30
CA GLY A 26 12.39 -2.03 -24.36
C GLY A 26 13.39 -3.18 -24.26
N ARG A 27 14.31 -3.15 -23.28
CA ARG A 27 15.18 -4.30 -22.97
C ARG A 27 14.43 -5.35 -22.16
N LEU A 28 15.13 -6.42 -21.81
CA LEU A 28 14.65 -7.55 -21.03
C LEU A 28 15.56 -7.77 -19.83
N CYS A 29 14.99 -8.29 -18.74
CA CYS A 29 15.72 -8.85 -17.62
C CYS A 29 15.26 -10.28 -17.32
N ALA A 30 15.98 -10.98 -16.44
CA ALA A 30 15.68 -12.36 -16.08
C ALA A 30 15.63 -12.60 -14.56
N GLY A 31 14.79 -13.53 -14.12
CA GLY A 31 14.75 -14.06 -12.76
C GLY A 31 14.54 -15.56 -12.74
N ARG A 32 15.03 -16.24 -11.72
CA ARG A 32 14.91 -17.70 -11.56
C ARG A 32 14.04 -18.05 -10.37
N VAL A 33 13.19 -19.03 -10.54
CA VAL A 33 12.39 -19.61 -9.45
C VAL A 33 13.27 -20.59 -8.67
N LEU A 34 13.62 -20.25 -7.44
CA LEU A 34 14.44 -21.10 -6.58
C LEU A 34 13.62 -22.13 -5.81
N ARG A 35 12.40 -21.74 -5.40
CA ARG A 35 11.49 -22.57 -4.60
C ARG A 35 10.04 -22.25 -4.94
N ASN A 36 9.16 -23.24 -4.77
CA ASN A 36 7.72 -23.14 -4.86
C ASN A 36 7.15 -23.87 -3.63
N GLN A 37 6.63 -23.15 -2.63
CA GLN A 37 6.21 -23.74 -1.35
C GLN A 37 5.10 -22.91 -0.67
N MET A 38 4.48 -23.48 0.36
CA MET A 38 3.57 -22.73 1.23
C MET A 38 4.37 -21.76 2.11
N GLU A 39 4.12 -20.46 1.99
CA GLU A 39 4.76 -19.41 2.77
C GLU A 39 3.70 -18.47 3.35
N GLY A 40 3.71 -18.30 4.67
CA GLY A 40 2.72 -17.46 5.36
C GLY A 40 1.27 -17.92 5.23
N GLY A 41 1.02 -19.20 4.88
CA GLY A 41 -0.33 -19.76 4.70
C GLY A 41 -0.89 -19.66 3.28
N ALA A 42 -0.10 -19.27 2.29
CA ALA A 42 -0.47 -19.30 0.87
C ALA A 42 0.67 -19.89 0.02
N GLN A 43 0.34 -20.38 -1.17
CA GLN A 43 1.34 -20.83 -2.13
C GLN A 43 2.18 -19.62 -2.59
N ALA A 44 3.51 -19.78 -2.61
CA ALA A 44 4.45 -18.73 -2.96
C ALA A 44 5.65 -19.29 -3.74
N VAL A 45 6.27 -18.44 -4.55
CA VAL A 45 7.57 -18.73 -5.18
C VAL A 45 8.66 -17.79 -4.70
N LEU A 46 9.85 -18.34 -4.49
CA LEU A 46 11.06 -17.56 -4.22
C LEU A 46 11.75 -17.29 -5.55
N VAL A 47 11.87 -16.02 -5.91
CA VAL A 47 12.51 -15.57 -7.13
C VAL A 47 13.86 -14.95 -6.78
N GLU A 48 14.89 -15.31 -7.54
CA GLU A 48 16.20 -14.64 -7.51
C GLU A 48 16.45 -13.96 -8.85
N VAL A 49 16.71 -12.66 -8.80
CA VAL A 49 16.87 -11.83 -9.99
C VAL A 49 18.31 -11.89 -10.48
N SER A 50 18.47 -12.07 -11.79
CA SER A 50 19.78 -12.10 -12.44
C SER A 50 20.30 -10.68 -12.70
N ARG A 51 21.62 -10.53 -12.76
CA ARG A 51 22.25 -9.29 -13.25
C ARG A 51 22.12 -9.05 -14.76
N TRP A 52 21.61 -10.04 -15.50
CA TRP A 52 21.52 -9.99 -16.95
C TRP A 52 20.48 -8.98 -17.43
N ILE A 53 20.86 -8.21 -18.46
CA ILE A 53 20.02 -7.28 -19.20
C ILE A 53 20.36 -7.38 -20.70
N GLY A 54 19.36 -7.40 -21.57
CA GLY A 54 19.59 -7.50 -23.01
C GLY A 54 18.36 -7.18 -23.85
N THR A 55 18.54 -6.96 -25.15
CA THR A 55 17.43 -6.68 -26.10
C THR A 55 16.77 -7.95 -26.63
N GLU A 56 17.44 -9.09 -26.50
CA GLU A 56 16.98 -10.40 -26.97
C GLU A 56 17.03 -11.43 -25.84
N PRO A 57 16.19 -12.48 -25.86
CA PRO A 57 16.26 -13.54 -24.86
C PRO A 57 17.65 -14.21 -24.86
N PRO A 58 18.27 -14.42 -23.68
CA PRO A 58 19.60 -15.02 -23.57
C PRO A 58 19.54 -16.53 -23.76
N ALA A 59 20.68 -17.16 -24.06
CA ALA A 59 20.83 -18.60 -23.95
C ALA A 59 20.77 -19.05 -22.47
N LEU A 60 20.18 -20.22 -22.20
CA LEU A 60 19.97 -20.73 -20.83
C LEU A 60 21.27 -21.13 -20.10
N ASP A 61 22.36 -21.33 -20.84
CA ASP A 61 23.69 -21.64 -20.31
C ASP A 61 24.52 -20.39 -20.01
N LEU A 62 24.00 -19.20 -20.32
CA LEU A 62 24.67 -17.93 -20.05
C LEU A 62 24.94 -17.77 -18.53
N PRO A 63 26.21 -17.68 -18.08
CA PRO A 63 26.56 -17.65 -16.66
C PRO A 63 25.87 -16.53 -15.88
N GLU A 64 25.65 -15.38 -16.49
CA GLU A 64 25.01 -14.21 -15.88
C GLU A 64 23.60 -14.51 -15.41
N LEU A 65 22.89 -15.44 -16.05
CA LEU A 65 21.58 -15.90 -15.59
C LEU A 65 21.67 -16.53 -14.21
N ARG A 66 22.84 -17.07 -13.81
CA ARG A 66 23.05 -17.68 -12.50
C ARG A 66 23.47 -16.71 -11.42
N GLU A 67 23.96 -15.54 -11.81
CA GLU A 67 24.49 -14.53 -10.89
C GLU A 67 23.36 -13.68 -10.31
N THR A 68 23.32 -13.57 -8.99
CA THR A 68 22.34 -12.74 -8.30
C THR A 68 22.67 -11.26 -8.49
N LEU A 69 21.68 -10.45 -8.85
CA LEU A 69 21.81 -9.00 -8.84
C LEU A 69 22.02 -8.50 -7.40
N SER A 70 23.07 -7.71 -7.17
CA SER A 70 23.30 -7.00 -5.91
C SER A 70 22.93 -5.54 -6.07
N LEU A 71 21.98 -5.07 -5.26
CA LEU A 71 21.48 -3.70 -5.34
C LEU A 71 22.37 -2.75 -4.55
N THR A 72 23.01 -1.82 -5.25
CA THR A 72 23.82 -0.74 -4.67
C THR A 72 23.20 0.63 -4.89
N HIS A 73 22.14 0.73 -5.71
CA HIS A 73 21.42 1.98 -5.86
C HIS A 73 20.78 2.41 -4.53
N HIS A 74 20.72 3.72 -4.30
CA HIS A 74 20.09 4.32 -3.11
C HIS A 74 20.64 3.71 -1.80
N SER A 75 19.77 3.24 -0.90
CA SER A 75 20.12 2.71 0.42
C SER A 75 20.18 1.18 0.48
N HIS A 76 20.33 0.48 -0.65
CA HIS A 76 20.25 -0.99 -0.70
C HIS A 76 21.53 -1.70 -0.22
N GLN A 77 22.68 -1.01 -0.16
CA GLN A 77 23.92 -1.49 0.49
C GLN A 77 24.40 -2.90 0.05
N GLY A 78 24.25 -3.24 -1.24
CA GLY A 78 24.69 -4.52 -1.81
C GLY A 78 23.73 -5.68 -1.57
N LYS A 79 22.51 -5.42 -1.08
CA LYS A 79 21.49 -6.45 -0.82
C LYS A 79 21.21 -7.27 -2.09
N PRO A 80 21.19 -8.61 -2.01
CA PRO A 80 20.82 -9.44 -3.15
C PRO A 80 19.34 -9.25 -3.50
N GLU A 81 19.04 -9.08 -4.77
CA GLU A 81 17.66 -8.97 -5.25
C GLU A 81 17.02 -10.35 -5.33
N ARG A 82 16.28 -10.66 -4.27
CA ARG A 82 15.58 -11.92 -4.08
C ARG A 82 14.32 -11.63 -3.29
N PHE A 83 13.19 -12.21 -3.70
CA PHE A 83 11.91 -11.98 -3.03
C PHE A 83 10.98 -13.17 -3.16
N TRP A 84 10.09 -13.30 -2.19
CA TRP A 84 8.91 -14.15 -2.29
C TRP A 84 7.78 -13.39 -2.98
N THR A 85 6.97 -14.09 -3.76
CA THR A 85 5.72 -13.57 -4.29
C THR A 85 4.61 -14.62 -4.21
N TRP A 86 3.39 -14.15 -3.91
CA TRP A 86 2.15 -14.94 -3.97
C TRP A 86 1.37 -14.69 -5.27
N ASP A 87 1.86 -13.79 -6.11
CA ASP A 87 1.20 -13.41 -7.35
C ASP A 87 1.56 -14.38 -8.47
N LEU A 88 0.62 -14.58 -9.39
CA LEU A 88 0.91 -15.29 -10.64
C LEU A 88 1.85 -14.45 -11.51
N VAL A 89 2.62 -15.14 -12.35
CA VAL A 89 3.49 -14.48 -13.34
C VAL A 89 2.62 -13.60 -14.24
N PRO A 90 2.92 -12.30 -14.40
CA PRO A 90 2.15 -11.42 -15.27
C PRO A 90 2.11 -11.95 -16.71
N PRO A 91 0.99 -11.78 -17.44
CA PRO A 91 0.89 -12.23 -18.84
C PRO A 91 1.92 -11.60 -19.78
N SER A 92 2.48 -10.44 -19.42
CA SER A 92 3.55 -9.76 -20.17
C SER A 92 4.93 -10.40 -19.97
N PHE A 93 5.07 -11.32 -19.01
CA PHE A 93 6.31 -12.03 -18.75
C PHE A 93 6.26 -13.39 -19.45
N ARG A 94 7.44 -13.96 -19.76
CA ARG A 94 7.53 -15.25 -20.45
C ARG A 94 8.49 -16.19 -19.76
N VAL A 95 8.16 -17.48 -19.74
CA VAL A 95 9.08 -18.53 -19.29
C VAL A 95 10.03 -18.83 -20.45
N LEU A 96 11.33 -18.62 -20.24
CA LEU A 96 12.38 -18.89 -21.23
C LEU A 96 12.76 -20.38 -21.27
N GLY A 97 12.74 -21.02 -20.11
CA GLY A 97 13.12 -22.43 -19.94
C GLY A 97 13.46 -22.73 -18.49
N GLN A 98 14.22 -23.80 -18.24
CA GLN A 98 14.61 -24.22 -16.89
C GLN A 98 16.12 -24.38 -16.76
N ILE A 99 16.66 -23.87 -15.66
CA ILE A 99 18.04 -24.05 -15.26
C ILE A 99 18.09 -25.00 -14.06
N LYS A 100 18.95 -26.01 -14.14
CA LYS A 100 19.22 -26.91 -13.01
C LYS A 100 19.81 -26.12 -11.84
N LEU A 101 19.09 -26.12 -10.72
CA LEU A 101 19.51 -25.47 -9.47
C LEU A 101 20.55 -26.30 -8.73
N SER A 102 21.59 -25.63 -8.24
CA SER A 102 22.60 -26.17 -7.34
C SER A 102 22.08 -26.34 -5.91
N ALA A 103 22.85 -27.00 -5.05
CA ALA A 103 22.56 -27.05 -3.61
C ALA A 103 22.61 -25.64 -2.97
N ALA A 104 23.53 -24.78 -3.41
CA ALA A 104 23.65 -23.41 -2.93
C ALA A 104 22.41 -22.56 -3.27
N ASP A 105 21.85 -22.74 -4.47
CA ASP A 105 20.60 -22.07 -4.88
C ASP A 105 19.43 -22.45 -3.96
N ARG A 106 19.31 -23.74 -3.63
CA ARG A 106 18.25 -24.25 -2.74
C ARG A 106 18.39 -23.78 -1.30
N ALA A 107 19.62 -23.52 -0.85
CA ALA A 107 19.92 -23.06 0.50
C ALA A 107 19.69 -21.53 0.70
N ARG A 108 19.43 -20.77 -0.36
CA ARG A 108 19.23 -19.31 -0.28
C ARG A 108 18.03 -18.95 0.59
N LYS A 109 18.21 -18.01 1.51
CA LYS A 109 17.15 -17.46 2.38
C LYS A 109 16.67 -16.11 1.86
N CYS A 110 15.42 -15.79 2.13
CA CYS A 110 14.83 -14.47 1.89
C CYS A 110 13.70 -14.24 2.89
N SER A 111 13.64 -13.05 3.47
CA SER A 111 12.54 -12.55 4.31
C SER A 111 11.74 -11.45 3.62
N CYS A 112 12.06 -11.11 2.38
CA CYS A 112 11.42 -10.03 1.63
C CYS A 112 10.31 -10.60 0.73
N PHE A 113 9.21 -9.87 0.64
CA PHE A 113 8.11 -10.14 -0.28
C PHE A 113 7.99 -8.97 -1.26
N SER A 114 7.73 -9.26 -2.52
CA SER A 114 7.52 -8.27 -3.57
C SER A 114 6.63 -8.85 -4.66
N GLY A 115 5.97 -7.99 -5.44
CA GLY A 115 5.33 -8.40 -6.69
C GLY A 115 6.34 -8.64 -7.81
N TRP A 116 5.92 -9.33 -8.86
CA TRP A 116 6.74 -9.61 -10.04
C TRP A 116 7.29 -8.36 -10.72
N GLN A 117 6.58 -7.23 -10.64
CA GLN A 117 6.98 -5.93 -11.19
C GLN A 117 8.20 -5.33 -10.49
N GLY A 118 8.53 -5.79 -9.27
CA GLY A 118 9.76 -5.41 -8.58
C GLY A 118 11.00 -5.80 -9.38
N MET A 119 11.00 -6.99 -10.01
CA MET A 119 12.15 -7.49 -10.78
C MET A 119 12.60 -6.53 -11.90
N PRO A 120 11.77 -6.19 -12.91
CA PRO A 120 12.20 -5.28 -13.97
C PRO A 120 12.53 -3.88 -13.44
N LEU A 121 11.83 -3.40 -12.41
CA LEU A 121 12.12 -2.12 -11.79
C LEU A 121 13.53 -2.08 -11.19
N GLN A 122 13.86 -3.04 -10.31
CA GLN A 122 15.15 -3.07 -9.62
C GLN A 122 16.31 -3.30 -10.59
N VAL A 123 16.14 -4.16 -11.60
CA VAL A 123 17.18 -4.37 -12.64
C VAL A 123 17.45 -3.09 -13.41
N LEU A 124 16.41 -2.39 -13.87
CA LEU A 124 16.59 -1.15 -14.62
C LEU A 124 17.18 -0.04 -13.73
N MET A 125 16.71 0.11 -12.49
CA MET A 125 17.26 1.08 -11.54
C MET A 125 18.71 0.83 -11.23
N GLN A 126 19.10 -0.44 -11.00
CA GLN A 126 20.51 -0.78 -10.78
C GLN A 126 21.35 -0.50 -12.03
N TRP A 127 20.88 -0.89 -13.22
CA TRP A 127 21.59 -0.60 -14.45
C TRP A 127 21.81 0.90 -14.66
N ARG A 128 20.75 1.71 -14.46
CA ARG A 128 20.85 3.17 -14.57
C ARG A 128 21.77 3.76 -13.51
N TRP A 129 21.76 3.21 -12.30
CA TRP A 129 22.69 3.63 -11.25
C TRP A 129 24.15 3.36 -11.62
N ASP A 130 24.42 2.25 -12.29
CA ASP A 130 25.78 1.87 -12.68
C ASP A 130 26.27 2.59 -13.96
N HIS A 131 25.37 3.04 -14.85
CA HIS A 131 25.74 3.54 -16.19
C HIS A 131 25.25 4.97 -16.51
N ASP A 132 24.23 5.47 -15.82
CA ASP A 132 23.52 6.72 -16.12
C ASP A 132 23.08 7.45 -14.83
N ARG A 133 23.98 7.42 -13.83
CA ARG A 133 23.65 7.86 -12.47
C ARG A 133 23.22 9.32 -12.41
N GLU A 134 23.93 10.20 -13.11
CA GLU A 134 23.66 11.63 -13.07
C GLU A 134 22.30 11.99 -13.67
N ALA A 135 21.86 11.30 -14.74
CA ALA A 135 20.53 11.52 -15.28
C ALA A 135 19.45 10.95 -14.35
N LEU A 136 19.66 9.76 -13.78
CA LEU A 136 18.77 9.17 -12.79
C LEU A 136 18.58 10.09 -11.57
N GLU A 137 19.67 10.62 -11.00
CA GLU A 137 19.61 11.52 -9.84
C GLU A 137 18.86 12.82 -10.17
N ARG A 138 19.05 13.41 -11.36
CA ARG A 138 18.28 14.59 -11.80
C ARG A 138 16.79 14.30 -11.95
N GLU A 139 16.42 13.16 -12.52
CA GLU A 139 15.02 12.75 -12.66
C GLU A 139 14.36 12.53 -11.31
N LEU A 140 15.06 11.87 -10.37
CA LEU A 140 14.56 11.64 -9.02
C LEU A 140 14.38 12.95 -8.25
N ALA A 141 15.30 13.90 -8.38
CA ALA A 141 15.17 15.22 -7.79
C ALA A 141 13.96 15.98 -8.35
N ALA A 142 13.78 15.97 -9.67
CA ALA A 142 12.63 16.61 -10.32
C ALA A 142 11.29 15.95 -9.93
N ALA A 143 11.25 14.62 -9.84
CA ALA A 143 10.08 13.89 -9.39
C ALA A 143 9.74 14.20 -7.93
N ALA A 144 10.74 14.25 -7.04
CA ALA A 144 10.56 14.62 -5.64
C ALA A 144 10.06 16.06 -5.47
N GLU A 145 10.56 17.01 -6.27
CA GLU A 145 10.07 18.38 -6.27
C GLU A 145 8.60 18.45 -6.72
N LYS A 146 8.25 17.74 -7.79
CA LYS A 146 6.86 17.66 -8.27
C LYS A 146 5.93 17.03 -7.23
N GLU A 147 6.34 15.95 -6.58
CA GLU A 147 5.54 15.31 -5.53
C GLU A 147 5.39 16.23 -4.31
N ALA A 148 6.46 16.92 -3.92
CA ALA A 148 6.41 17.91 -2.84
C ALA A 148 5.44 19.05 -3.17
N GLU A 149 5.42 19.54 -4.42
CA GLU A 149 4.47 20.55 -4.87
C GLU A 149 3.03 20.04 -4.86
N ILE A 150 2.78 18.84 -5.39
CA ILE A 150 1.46 18.20 -5.32
C ILE A 150 0.99 18.09 -3.86
N ARG A 151 1.87 17.65 -2.96
CA ARG A 151 1.58 17.52 -1.54
C ARG A 151 1.30 18.88 -0.89
N ARG A 152 2.06 19.92 -1.22
CA ARG A 152 1.81 21.31 -0.76
C ARG A 152 0.45 21.81 -1.23
N GLN A 153 0.10 21.61 -2.50
CA GLN A 153 -1.18 22.02 -3.06
C GLN A 153 -2.35 21.27 -2.40
N GLN A 154 -2.22 19.94 -2.22
CA GLN A 154 -3.22 19.13 -1.51
C GLN A 154 -3.38 19.58 -0.06
N ALA A 155 -2.28 19.84 0.65
CA ALA A 155 -2.32 20.34 2.02
C ALA A 155 -2.96 21.74 2.10
N ALA A 156 -2.66 22.64 1.16
CA ALA A 156 -3.25 23.97 1.09
C ALA A 156 -4.77 23.90 0.83
N ARG A 157 -5.18 23.10 -0.16
CA ARG A 157 -6.61 22.86 -0.45
C ARG A 157 -7.34 22.25 0.74
N ARG A 158 -6.75 21.25 1.41
CA ARG A 158 -7.30 20.67 2.64
C ARG A 158 -7.43 21.73 3.72
N ALA A 159 -6.39 22.54 3.95
CA ALA A 159 -6.43 23.59 4.97
C ALA A 159 -7.50 24.65 4.67
N GLU A 160 -7.66 25.06 3.42
CA GLU A 160 -8.72 25.99 2.99
C GLU A 160 -10.12 25.38 3.16
N TYR A 161 -10.30 24.13 2.70
CA TYR A 161 -11.52 23.36 2.92
C TYR A 161 -11.88 23.30 4.40
N MET A 162 -10.95 22.89 5.26
CA MET A 162 -11.17 22.79 6.71
C MET A 162 -11.54 24.15 7.35
N LYS A 163 -10.95 25.26 6.90
CA LYS A 163 -11.30 26.62 7.37
C LYS A 163 -12.72 27.02 6.97
N SER A 164 -13.18 26.58 5.80
CA SER A 164 -14.51 26.87 5.28
C SER A 164 -15.63 26.09 5.98
N LEU A 165 -15.29 25.00 6.70
CA LEU A 165 -16.28 24.17 7.36
C LEU A 165 -17.00 24.89 8.50
N THR A 166 -18.31 24.70 8.49
CA THR A 166 -19.26 25.14 9.52
C THR A 166 -20.18 23.98 9.88
N LEU A 167 -20.80 24.02 11.06
CA LEU A 167 -21.73 22.97 11.47
C LEU A 167 -22.98 22.96 10.56
N GLU A 168 -23.33 24.09 9.97
CA GLU A 168 -24.38 24.24 8.96
C GLU A 168 -24.03 23.42 7.71
N THR A 169 -22.87 23.66 7.12
CA THR A 169 -22.42 22.92 5.92
C THR A 169 -22.27 21.42 6.18
N LEU A 170 -21.86 21.03 7.40
CA LEU A 170 -21.73 19.63 7.77
C LEU A 170 -23.08 18.94 8.04
N ALA A 171 -24.12 19.69 8.37
CA ALA A 171 -25.46 19.14 8.57
C ALA A 171 -26.12 18.72 7.25
N GLU A 172 -25.73 19.36 6.14
CA GLU A 172 -26.19 19.04 4.78
C GLU A 172 -25.37 17.93 4.13
N ARG A 173 -24.23 17.55 4.72
CA ARG A 173 -23.31 16.56 4.17
C ARG A 173 -23.92 15.15 4.16
N GLU A 174 -23.72 14.46 3.04
CA GLU A 174 -23.92 13.02 2.96
C GLU A 174 -22.70 12.28 3.52
N TRP A 175 -22.79 11.84 4.78
CA TRP A 175 -21.71 11.12 5.44
C TRP A 175 -21.50 9.74 4.81
N PHE A 176 -20.23 9.39 4.58
CA PHE A 176 -19.82 8.05 4.13
C PHE A 176 -20.57 7.55 2.88
N ALA A 177 -20.82 8.43 1.90
CA ALA A 177 -21.57 8.09 0.68
C ALA A 177 -20.97 6.89 -0.07
N ASP A 178 -19.64 6.80 -0.11
CA ASP A 178 -18.88 5.74 -0.81
C ASP A 178 -18.76 4.43 -0.01
N TRP A 179 -19.36 4.34 1.17
CA TRP A 179 -19.39 3.08 1.93
C TRP A 179 -20.46 2.15 1.36
N ASP A 180 -20.01 1.03 0.81
CA ASP A 180 -20.87 -0.05 0.31
C ASP A 180 -21.60 -0.74 1.49
N SER A 181 -22.92 -0.60 1.54
CA SER A 181 -23.77 -1.19 2.57
C SER A 181 -24.00 -2.70 2.40
N GLU A 182 -23.77 -3.26 1.21
CA GLU A 182 -24.09 -4.66 0.91
C GLU A 182 -22.92 -5.61 1.17
N ASN A 183 -21.67 -5.11 1.09
CA ASN A 183 -20.47 -5.94 1.26
C ASN A 183 -19.70 -5.72 2.58
N ARG A 184 -20.16 -4.84 3.48
CA ARG A 184 -19.38 -4.44 4.66
C ARG A 184 -20.03 -4.87 5.96
N ALA A 185 -19.20 -5.33 6.90
CA ALA A 185 -19.59 -5.70 8.26
C ALA A 185 -19.85 -4.49 9.18
N VAL A 186 -19.71 -3.27 8.65
CA VAL A 186 -19.86 -2.01 9.38
C VAL A 186 -21.32 -1.55 9.27
N PRO A 187 -21.97 -1.15 10.38
CA PRO A 187 -23.34 -0.65 10.37
C PRO A 187 -23.38 0.77 9.75
N VAL A 188 -23.34 0.85 8.41
CA VAL A 188 -23.18 2.11 7.65
C VAL A 188 -24.31 3.10 7.94
N ALA A 189 -25.56 2.63 7.99
CA ALA A 189 -26.73 3.46 8.28
C ALA A 189 -26.64 4.09 9.67
N GLU A 190 -26.20 3.31 10.66
CA GLU A 190 -26.01 3.72 12.03
C GLU A 190 -24.83 4.70 12.16
N CYS A 191 -23.72 4.47 11.44
CA CYS A 191 -22.62 5.43 11.36
C CYS A 191 -23.09 6.78 10.80
N ARG A 192 -23.83 6.77 9.68
CA ARG A 192 -24.40 7.99 9.09
C ARG A 192 -25.31 8.71 10.07
N GLN A 193 -26.19 7.97 10.75
CA GLN A 193 -27.10 8.55 11.74
C GLN A 193 -26.33 9.13 12.93
N LEU A 194 -25.30 8.45 13.43
CA LEU A 194 -24.48 8.91 14.54
C LEU A 194 -23.82 10.26 14.25
N PHE A 195 -23.20 10.42 13.08
CA PHE A 195 -22.54 11.67 12.70
C PHE A 195 -23.54 12.80 12.42
N ARG A 196 -24.69 12.49 11.80
CA ARG A 196 -25.79 13.46 11.64
C ARG A 196 -26.31 13.95 12.99
N THR A 197 -26.55 13.05 13.94
CA THR A 197 -27.00 13.38 15.29
C THR A 197 -25.96 14.25 16.00
N LEU A 198 -24.68 13.87 15.98
CA LEU A 198 -23.60 14.64 16.59
C LEU A 198 -23.54 16.08 16.05
N VAL A 199 -23.59 16.26 14.72
CA VAL A 199 -23.60 17.61 14.11
C VAL A 199 -24.85 18.39 14.51
N ALA A 200 -26.02 17.76 14.48
CA ALA A 200 -27.29 18.40 14.84
C ALA A 200 -27.28 18.87 16.30
N GLU A 201 -26.80 18.05 17.23
CA GLU A 201 -26.68 18.38 18.66
C GLU A 201 -25.71 19.52 18.90
N LEU A 202 -24.55 19.54 18.24
CA LEU A 202 -23.59 20.63 18.37
C LEU A 202 -24.14 21.94 17.78
N ARG A 203 -24.83 21.87 16.64
CA ARG A 203 -25.44 23.04 15.98
C ARG A 203 -26.57 23.65 16.80
N ALA A 204 -27.32 22.85 17.54
CA ALA A 204 -28.45 23.31 18.36
C ALA A 204 -28.03 24.16 19.58
N VAL A 205 -26.73 24.20 19.91
CA VAL A 205 -26.21 24.89 21.09
C VAL A 205 -25.75 26.31 20.71
N PRO A 206 -26.34 27.37 21.28
CA PRO A 206 -25.99 28.75 20.92
C PRO A 206 -24.53 29.13 21.19
N ARG A 207 -23.91 28.51 22.20
CA ARG A 207 -22.51 28.73 22.56
C ARG A 207 -21.84 27.42 22.94
N LEU A 208 -21.03 26.91 22.02
CA LEU A 208 -20.23 25.71 22.25
C LEU A 208 -19.09 25.97 23.23
N THR A 209 -18.91 25.07 24.20
CA THR A 209 -17.75 25.02 25.09
C THR A 209 -16.92 23.79 24.77
N SER A 210 -15.59 23.85 25.00
CA SER A 210 -14.71 22.71 24.77
C SER A 210 -15.15 21.46 25.56
N ALA A 211 -15.64 21.62 26.80
CA ALA A 211 -16.13 20.53 27.62
C ALA A 211 -17.37 19.84 27.01
N LEU A 212 -18.31 20.61 26.47
CA LEU A 212 -19.50 20.08 25.82
C LEU A 212 -19.13 19.33 24.53
N VAL A 213 -18.33 19.95 23.65
CA VAL A 213 -17.88 19.35 22.40
C VAL A 213 -17.12 18.05 22.69
N LYS A 214 -16.19 18.08 23.65
CA LYS A 214 -15.47 16.90 24.12
C LYS A 214 -16.43 15.80 24.56
N LYS A 215 -17.41 16.12 25.42
CA LYS A 215 -18.38 15.13 25.92
C LYS A 215 -19.15 14.48 24.77
N GLN A 216 -19.65 15.26 23.82
CA GLN A 216 -20.43 14.74 22.69
C GLN A 216 -19.59 13.87 21.75
N VAL A 217 -18.37 14.29 21.46
CA VAL A 217 -17.44 13.49 20.66
C VAL A 217 -17.05 12.21 21.40
N GLN A 218 -16.77 12.27 22.70
CA GLN A 218 -16.50 11.09 23.52
C GLN A 218 -17.66 10.08 23.50
N GLN A 219 -18.89 10.57 23.64
CA GLN A 219 -20.07 9.73 23.57
C GLN A 219 -20.21 9.05 22.20
N SER A 220 -20.00 9.82 21.12
CA SER A 220 -20.01 9.29 19.75
C SER A 220 -18.92 8.23 19.53
N VAL A 221 -17.68 8.46 19.99
CA VAL A 221 -16.59 7.48 19.90
C VAL A 221 -16.91 6.24 20.72
N ALA A 222 -17.47 6.39 21.92
CA ALA A 222 -17.89 5.26 22.75
C ALA A 222 -18.97 4.41 22.06
N THR A 223 -19.90 5.04 21.33
CA THR A 223 -20.88 4.32 20.50
C THR A 223 -20.18 3.51 19.42
N LEU A 224 -19.21 4.08 18.69
CA LEU A 224 -18.43 3.33 17.69
C LEU A 224 -17.66 2.16 18.33
N ASN A 225 -17.01 2.38 19.49
CA ASN A 225 -16.33 1.31 20.23
C ASN A 225 -17.30 0.20 20.63
N SER A 226 -18.53 0.54 21.01
CA SER A 226 -19.54 -0.47 21.40
C SER A 226 -19.99 -1.36 20.24
N TRP A 227 -19.84 -0.89 18.99
CA TRP A 227 -20.11 -1.68 17.79
C TRP A 227 -18.96 -2.62 17.44
N GLN A 228 -17.80 -2.48 18.10
CA GLN A 228 -16.69 -3.38 17.94
C GLN A 228 -17.08 -4.76 18.47
N SER A 229 -17.15 -5.74 17.57
CA SER A 229 -17.27 -7.14 17.94
C SER A 229 -16.04 -7.91 17.48
N PRO A 230 -15.72 -9.08 18.08
CA PRO A 230 -14.61 -9.91 17.62
C PRO A 230 -14.74 -10.36 16.15
N GLN A 231 -15.91 -10.20 15.53
CA GLN A 231 -16.23 -10.60 14.16
C GLN A 231 -16.50 -9.45 13.19
N SER A 232 -16.69 -8.21 13.66
CA SER A 232 -16.90 -7.01 12.82
C SER A 232 -15.66 -6.12 12.88
N TRP A 233 -15.06 -5.88 11.71
CA TRP A 233 -13.91 -5.01 11.58
C TRP A 233 -14.27 -3.79 10.74
N ILE A 234 -14.15 -2.60 11.31
CA ILE A 234 -13.94 -1.37 10.55
C ILE A 234 -12.57 -1.51 9.89
N ALA A 235 -12.54 -1.72 8.57
CA ALA A 235 -11.29 -1.85 7.85
C ALA A 235 -10.51 -0.53 7.88
N THR A 236 -9.21 -0.60 7.60
CA THR A 236 -8.29 0.54 7.76
C THR A 236 -8.80 1.80 7.07
N ILE A 237 -9.40 1.68 5.88
CA ILE A 237 -9.93 2.82 5.13
C ILE A 237 -11.08 3.49 5.90
N GLU A 238 -12.03 2.71 6.39
CA GLU A 238 -13.18 3.20 7.14
C GLU A 238 -12.77 3.85 8.47
N ARG A 239 -11.68 3.36 9.09
CA ARG A 239 -11.12 4.00 10.29
C ARG A 239 -10.62 5.41 9.97
N GLU A 240 -9.88 5.56 8.87
CA GLU A 240 -9.38 6.87 8.45
C GLU A 240 -10.54 7.81 8.08
N ASP A 241 -11.58 7.32 7.41
CA ASP A 241 -12.78 8.10 7.07
C ASP A 241 -13.52 8.60 8.34
N LEU A 242 -13.64 7.76 9.37
CA LEU A 242 -14.24 8.14 10.65
C LEU A 242 -13.41 9.22 11.37
N ILE A 243 -12.09 9.08 11.37
CA ILE A 243 -11.18 10.09 11.96
C ILE A 243 -11.31 11.41 11.20
N GLU A 244 -11.31 11.37 9.87
CA GLU A 244 -11.49 12.57 9.05
C GLU A 244 -12.84 13.24 9.33
N ALA A 245 -13.92 12.46 9.48
CA ALA A 245 -15.22 13.00 9.83
C ALA A 245 -15.22 13.72 11.20
N TYR A 246 -14.55 13.16 12.22
CA TYR A 246 -14.36 13.86 13.49
C TYR A 246 -13.49 15.10 13.36
N GLU A 247 -12.41 15.05 12.57
CA GLU A 247 -11.56 16.22 12.31
C GLU A 247 -12.37 17.37 11.72
N GLN A 248 -13.22 17.06 10.72
CA GLN A 248 -14.11 18.02 10.08
C GLN A 248 -15.10 18.65 11.08
N ILE A 249 -15.77 17.81 11.89
CA ILE A 249 -16.71 18.29 12.93
C ILE A 249 -16.01 19.16 13.97
N LEU A 250 -14.85 18.74 14.47
CA LEU A 250 -14.09 19.47 15.47
C LEU A 250 -13.53 20.79 14.92
N CYS A 251 -13.14 20.82 13.66
CA CYS A 251 -12.72 22.06 12.98
C CYS A 251 -13.90 23.02 12.81
N ALA A 252 -15.06 22.54 12.36
CA ALA A 252 -16.29 23.31 12.26
C ALA A 252 -16.74 23.88 13.61
N ALA A 253 -16.64 23.07 14.68
CA ALA A 253 -16.92 23.47 16.05
C ALA A 253 -15.87 24.39 16.69
N LYS A 254 -14.77 24.70 15.98
CA LYS A 254 -13.62 25.53 16.45
C LYS A 254 -12.82 24.93 17.61
N TYR A 255 -12.75 23.59 17.69
CA TYR A 255 -11.94 22.85 18.67
C TYR A 255 -11.04 21.77 18.04
N PRO A 256 -10.20 22.11 17.04
CA PRO A 256 -9.41 21.12 16.29
C PRO A 256 -8.43 20.32 17.18
N LEU A 257 -7.92 20.91 18.28
CA LEU A 257 -7.00 20.23 19.19
C LEU A 257 -7.60 19.01 19.91
N LEU A 258 -8.93 18.85 19.90
CA LEU A 258 -9.58 17.65 20.45
C LEU A 258 -9.35 16.40 19.59
N ILE A 259 -8.86 16.53 18.35
CA ILE A 259 -8.62 15.38 17.46
C ILE A 259 -7.64 14.38 18.06
N HIS A 260 -6.58 14.86 18.73
CA HIS A 260 -5.62 14.00 19.42
C HIS A 260 -6.24 13.20 20.58
N GLN A 261 -7.39 13.65 21.09
CA GLN A 261 -8.12 12.90 22.12
C GLN A 261 -9.01 11.82 21.51
N VAL A 262 -9.56 12.04 20.31
CA VAL A 262 -10.30 11.01 19.55
C VAL A 262 -9.43 9.78 19.33
N GLU A 263 -8.17 9.97 18.93
CA GLU A 263 -7.21 8.87 18.76
C GLU A 263 -6.96 8.07 20.05
N ARG A 264 -7.07 8.71 21.22
CA ARG A 264 -6.89 8.06 22.52
C ARG A 264 -8.14 7.34 23.01
N TRP A 265 -9.32 7.75 22.55
CA TRP A 265 -10.60 7.17 22.97
C TRP A 265 -11.04 6.02 22.07
N ARG A 266 -10.62 6.00 20.81
CA ARG A 266 -11.01 4.94 19.87
C ARG A 266 -10.31 3.62 20.22
N GLU A 267 -11.08 2.54 20.14
CA GLU A 267 -10.59 1.15 20.28
C GLU A 267 -10.68 0.40 18.93
N TRP A 268 -11.33 1.02 17.95
CA TRP A 268 -11.59 0.50 16.61
C TRP A 268 -10.55 0.87 15.56
#